data_AF-A0A5S6Q6W4-F1
#
_entry.id   AF-A0A5S6Q6W4-F1
#
_cell.length_a   1.000
_cell.length_b   1.000
_cell.length_c   1.000
_cell.angle_alpha   90.00
_cell.angle_beta   90.00
_cell.angle_gamma   90.00
#
_symmetry.space_group_name_H-M   'P 1'
#
loop_
_entity.id
_entity.type
_entity.pdbx_description
1 polymer ?
#
loop_
_entity_poly.entity_id
_entity_poly.type
_entity_poly.pdbx_seq_one_letter_code
_entity_poly.pdbx_strand_id
1 'polypeptide(L)'
;MDIAYLADLYFKFNEMNKQLQSHELNLIKTKAVITAFISKLMLFKCHFARGEFCQFPMLAKVSNVVKILEDDVNIYCQHLQMLYEDFLRRFDDLLSLVLPSWLLDPFIVNSCNVDIYLQEELIDLQSNEEIKARMKRSYEYFWLHEKIPAPYPALWAAMKRLLIAIASSSVVERGFSVVTDLVTKKRNRLEVVNRGDLRLRVTSMRPNVERIDGLHAACLSE
;
A
#
# COMPACT_ATOMS: atom_id res chain seq x y z
N MET A 1 22.92 -2.40 -26.19
CA MET A 1 21.48 -2.75 -26.07
C MET A 1 21.11 -2.97 -24.62
N ASP A 2 21.96 -3.66 -23.86
CA ASP A 2 21.77 -3.94 -22.42
C ASP A 2 21.55 -2.71 -21.55
N ILE A 3 22.33 -1.65 -21.75
CA ILE A 3 22.16 -0.40 -21.00
C ILE A 3 20.76 0.19 -21.23
N ALA A 4 20.25 0.13 -22.46
CA ALA A 4 18.91 0.65 -22.77
C ALA A 4 17.80 -0.20 -22.14
N TYR A 5 17.95 -1.53 -22.21
CA TYR A 5 17.06 -2.47 -21.54
C TYR A 5 17.04 -2.25 -20.02
N LEU A 6 18.22 -2.18 -19.39
CA LEU A 6 18.34 -1.97 -17.95
C LEU A 6 17.80 -0.60 -17.54
N ALA A 7 18.09 0.47 -18.29
CA ALA A 7 17.58 1.81 -17.99
C ALA A 7 16.04 1.84 -17.95
N ASP A 8 15.38 1.26 -18.96
CA ASP A 8 13.92 1.14 -19.00
C ASP A 8 13.39 0.25 -17.86
N LEU A 9 14.07 -0.84 -17.53
CA LEU A 9 13.67 -1.72 -16.43
C LEU A 9 13.78 -1.03 -15.06
N TYR A 10 14.88 -0.32 -14.80
CA TYR A 10 15.08 0.47 -13.59
C TYR A 10 14.06 1.60 -13.47
N PHE A 11 13.69 2.23 -14.59
CA PHE A 11 12.60 3.18 -14.59
C PHE A 11 11.28 2.56 -14.09
N LYS A 12 10.95 1.34 -14.55
CA LYS A 12 9.75 0.61 -14.08
C LYS A 12 9.83 0.23 -12.60
N PHE A 13 11.00 -0.19 -12.12
CA PHE A 13 11.21 -0.43 -10.68
C PHE A 13 11.00 0.85 -9.88
N ASN A 14 11.51 1.99 -10.36
CA ASN A 14 11.33 3.26 -9.70
C ASN A 14 9.84 3.68 -9.63
N GLU A 15 9.08 3.47 -10.71
CA GLU A 15 7.64 3.74 -10.71
C GLU A 15 6.86 2.85 -9.73
N MET A 16 7.22 1.58 -9.61
CA MET A 16 6.67 0.71 -8.57
C MET A 16 7.07 1.20 -7.17
N ASN A 17 8.35 1.51 -6.96
CA ASN A 17 8.86 1.98 -5.66
C ASN A 17 8.19 3.28 -5.22
N LYS A 18 7.93 4.22 -6.13
CA LYS A 18 7.16 5.44 -5.83
C LYS A 18 5.76 5.12 -5.32
N GLN A 19 5.09 4.13 -5.91
CA GLN A 19 3.78 3.68 -5.43
C GLN A 19 3.89 3.10 -4.01
N LEU A 20 4.90 2.27 -3.76
CA LEU A 20 5.19 1.68 -2.43
C LEU A 20 5.63 2.72 -1.39
N GLN A 21 6.00 3.93 -1.81
CA GLN A 21 6.34 5.05 -0.93
C GLN A 21 5.15 5.94 -0.59
N SER A 22 3.96 5.69 -1.13
CA SER A 22 2.76 6.49 -0.86
C SER A 22 2.46 6.60 0.65
N HIS A 23 1.86 7.72 1.07
CA HIS A 23 1.44 7.96 2.46
C HIS A 23 0.16 7.21 2.84
N GLU A 24 -0.60 6.73 1.85
CA GLU A 24 -1.85 6.01 2.05
C GLU A 24 -1.69 4.50 1.82
N LEU A 25 -0.46 3.98 1.94
CA LEU A 25 -0.17 2.58 1.70
C LEU A 25 -0.63 1.71 2.87
N ASN A 26 -1.46 0.71 2.58
CA ASN A 26 -1.80 -0.37 3.50
C ASN A 26 -1.40 -1.72 2.86
N LEU A 27 -1.57 -2.82 3.59
CA LEU A 27 -1.16 -4.14 3.12
C LEU A 27 -1.91 -4.57 1.84
N ILE A 28 -3.19 -4.18 1.70
CA ILE A 28 -4.04 -4.49 0.54
C ILE A 28 -3.51 -3.77 -0.71
N LYS A 29 -3.26 -2.46 -0.61
CA LYS A 29 -2.70 -1.65 -1.69
C LYS A 29 -1.30 -2.13 -2.08
N THR A 30 -0.49 -2.49 -1.09
CA THR A 30 0.86 -3.03 -1.32
C THR A 30 0.83 -4.33 -2.10
N LYS A 31 -0.03 -5.26 -1.67
CA LYS A 31 -0.28 -6.51 -2.41
C LYS A 31 -0.70 -6.21 -3.84
N ALA A 32 -1.62 -5.28 -4.07
CA ALA A 32 -2.06 -4.92 -5.41
C ALA A 32 -0.92 -4.36 -6.29
N VAL A 33 -0.09 -3.48 -5.76
CA VAL A 33 1.07 -2.90 -6.49
C VAL A 33 2.08 -3.98 -6.87
N ILE A 34 2.45 -4.85 -5.92
CA ILE A 34 3.41 -5.95 -6.15
C ILE A 34 2.84 -6.95 -7.15
N THR A 35 1.60 -7.43 -6.96
CA THR A 35 0.94 -8.35 -7.88
C THR A 35 0.86 -7.78 -9.30
N ALA A 36 0.51 -6.49 -9.44
CA ALA A 36 0.45 -5.85 -10.74
C ALA A 36 1.84 -5.78 -11.41
N PHE A 37 2.90 -5.52 -10.63
CA PHE A 37 4.27 -5.49 -11.16
C PHE A 37 4.76 -6.88 -11.59
N ILE A 38 4.48 -7.92 -10.80
CA ILE A 38 4.78 -9.33 -11.14
C ILE A 38 4.10 -9.71 -12.46
N SER A 39 2.81 -9.39 -12.62
CA SER A 39 2.09 -9.65 -13.88
C SER A 39 2.68 -8.89 -15.06
N LYS A 40 3.16 -7.66 -14.84
CA LYS A 40 3.86 -6.87 -15.88
C LYS A 40 5.18 -7.51 -16.31
N LEU A 41 5.96 -8.11 -15.40
CA LEU A 41 7.20 -8.81 -15.77
C LEU A 41 6.92 -9.95 -16.78
N MET A 42 5.87 -10.73 -16.53
CA MET A 42 5.46 -11.79 -17.47
C MET A 42 4.94 -11.24 -18.79
N LEU A 43 4.18 -10.14 -18.75
CA LEU A 43 3.75 -9.44 -19.97
C LEU A 43 4.95 -8.96 -20.80
N PHE A 44 5.97 -8.38 -20.16
CA PHE A 44 7.18 -7.92 -20.83
C PHE A 44 7.92 -9.08 -21.49
N LYS A 45 8.06 -10.20 -20.79
CA LYS A 45 8.67 -11.41 -21.34
C LYS A 45 7.92 -11.90 -22.59
N CYS A 46 6.59 -11.95 -22.55
CA CYS A 46 5.76 -12.35 -23.69
C CYS A 46 5.95 -11.42 -24.90
N HIS A 47 6.02 -10.11 -24.69
CA HIS A 47 6.25 -9.15 -25.78
C HIS A 47 7.68 -9.25 -26.34
N PHE A 48 8.69 -9.42 -25.48
CA PHE A 48 10.07 -9.59 -25.93
C PHE A 48 10.22 -10.83 -26.80
N ALA A 49 9.60 -11.95 -26.43
CA ALA A 49 9.58 -13.17 -27.25
C ALA A 49 8.93 -12.98 -28.63
N ARG A 50 8.11 -11.93 -28.82
CA ARG A 50 7.50 -11.54 -30.10
C ARG A 50 8.30 -10.45 -30.84
N GLY A 51 9.42 -9.98 -30.27
CA GLY A 51 10.17 -8.85 -30.80
C GLY A 51 9.51 -7.49 -30.59
N GLU A 52 8.54 -7.39 -29.66
CA GLU A 52 7.78 -6.19 -29.37
C GLU A 52 8.38 -5.43 -28.18
N PHE A 53 9.05 -4.30 -28.44
CA PHE A 53 9.77 -3.54 -27.41
C PHE A 53 9.09 -2.23 -27.00
N CYS A 54 7.86 -1.94 -27.45
CA CYS A 54 7.19 -0.65 -27.26
C CYS A 54 7.11 -0.17 -25.80
N GLN A 55 7.08 -1.10 -24.85
CA GLN A 55 7.04 -0.81 -23.42
C GLN A 55 8.40 -0.42 -22.85
N PHE A 56 9.48 -0.57 -23.61
CA PHE A 56 10.86 -0.24 -23.27
C PHE A 56 11.35 0.82 -24.29
N PRO A 57 11.01 2.11 -24.11
CA PRO A 57 11.24 3.14 -25.11
C PRO A 57 12.70 3.35 -25.49
N MET A 58 13.64 3.19 -24.54
CA MET A 58 15.07 3.28 -24.86
C MET A 58 15.51 2.08 -25.70
N LEU A 59 15.09 0.87 -25.31
CA LEU A 59 15.40 -0.34 -26.07
C LEU A 59 14.78 -0.30 -27.47
N ALA A 60 13.51 0.14 -27.60
CA ALA A 60 12.81 0.29 -28.87
C ALA A 60 13.49 1.31 -29.79
N LYS A 61 14.04 2.40 -29.25
CA LYS A 61 14.83 3.35 -30.04
C LYS A 61 16.11 2.71 -30.58
N VAL A 62 16.79 1.91 -29.75
CA VAL A 62 18.00 1.19 -30.17
C VAL A 62 17.66 0.12 -31.21
N SER A 63 16.54 -0.60 -31.06
CA SER A 63 16.11 -1.65 -32.00
C SER A 63 15.81 -1.13 -33.41
N ASN A 64 15.43 0.15 -33.52
CA ASN A 64 15.18 0.82 -34.81
C ASN A 64 16.47 1.17 -35.56
N VAL A 65 17.62 1.24 -34.86
CA VAL A 65 18.93 1.57 -35.44
C VAL A 65 19.78 0.31 -35.60
N VAL A 66 19.73 -0.58 -34.63
CA VAL A 66 20.49 -1.83 -34.56
C VAL A 66 19.52 -2.97 -34.32
N LYS A 67 19.54 -3.97 -35.20
CA LYS A 67 18.73 -5.18 -35.00
C LYS A 67 19.18 -5.89 -33.72
N ILE A 68 18.24 -6.13 -32.81
CA ILE A 68 18.48 -6.94 -31.60
C ILE A 68 18.58 -8.41 -32.04
N LEU A 69 19.63 -9.10 -31.61
CA LEU A 69 19.82 -10.51 -31.93
C LEU A 69 18.88 -11.39 -31.10
N GLU A 70 18.53 -12.56 -31.64
CA GLU A 70 17.64 -13.51 -30.94
C GLU A 70 18.25 -13.98 -29.61
N ASP A 71 19.57 -14.13 -29.55
CA ASP A 71 20.30 -14.45 -28.32
C ASP A 71 20.15 -13.36 -27.25
N ASP A 72 20.21 -12.07 -27.63
CA ASP A 72 19.99 -10.96 -26.70
C ASP A 72 18.55 -10.95 -26.17
N VAL A 73 17.57 -11.20 -27.05
CA VAL A 73 16.16 -11.34 -26.66
C VAL A 73 15.99 -12.48 -25.66
N ASN A 74 16.64 -13.63 -25.89
CA ASN A 74 16.60 -14.77 -24.99
C ASN A 74 17.20 -14.42 -23.61
N ILE A 75 18.33 -13.69 -23.57
CA ILE A 75 18.95 -13.21 -22.33
C ILE A 75 17.97 -12.30 -21.56
N TYR A 76 17.32 -11.35 -22.23
CA TYR A 76 16.35 -10.45 -21.57
C TYR A 76 15.11 -11.22 -21.06
N CYS A 77 14.60 -12.18 -21.83
CA CYS A 77 13.50 -13.04 -21.42
C CYS A 77 13.84 -13.90 -20.20
N GLN A 78 15.06 -14.46 -20.16
CA GLN A 78 15.57 -15.20 -19.00
C GLN A 78 15.72 -14.28 -17.78
N HIS A 79 16.25 -13.07 -17.95
CA HIS A 79 16.36 -12.10 -16.86
C HIS A 79 15.00 -11.71 -16.29
N LEU A 80 13.99 -11.44 -17.15
CA LEU A 80 12.63 -11.16 -16.70
C LEU A 80 11.99 -12.35 -15.96
N GLN A 81 12.29 -13.59 -16.38
CA GLN A 81 11.84 -14.79 -15.69
C GLN A 81 12.48 -14.92 -14.30
N MET A 82 13.80 -14.71 -14.18
CA MET A 82 14.48 -14.74 -12.90
C MET A 82 13.96 -13.66 -11.93
N LEU A 83 13.68 -12.46 -12.44
CA LEU A 83 13.06 -11.40 -11.65
C LEU A 83 11.65 -11.77 -11.20
N TYR A 84 10.84 -12.37 -12.07
CA TYR A 84 9.51 -12.84 -11.70
C TYR A 84 9.58 -13.85 -10.55
N GLU A 85 10.47 -14.85 -10.65
CA GLU A 85 10.67 -15.86 -9.61
C GLU A 85 11.19 -15.28 -8.30
N ASP A 86 12.13 -14.33 -8.37
CA ASP A 86 12.65 -13.66 -7.18
C ASP A 86 11.57 -12.83 -6.47
N PHE A 87 10.71 -12.13 -7.23
CA PHE A 87 9.59 -11.40 -6.66
C PHE A 87 8.57 -12.34 -6.00
N LEU A 88 8.22 -13.46 -6.65
CA LEU A 88 7.34 -14.45 -6.04
C LEU A 88 7.90 -14.95 -4.72
N ARG A 89 9.19 -15.30 -4.68
CA ARG A 89 9.87 -15.79 -3.48
C ARG A 89 9.97 -14.72 -2.39
N ARG A 90 10.28 -13.48 -2.76
CA ARG A 90 10.50 -12.38 -1.82
C ARG A 90 9.21 -11.86 -1.18
N PHE A 91 8.10 -11.93 -1.91
CA PHE A 91 6.80 -11.44 -1.47
C PHE A 91 5.80 -12.57 -1.22
N ASP A 92 6.26 -13.80 -1.00
CA ASP A 92 5.42 -14.99 -0.83
C ASP A 92 4.41 -14.81 0.32
N ASP A 93 4.84 -14.22 1.44
CA ASP A 93 4.01 -13.88 2.59
C ASP A 93 2.89 -12.89 2.23
N LEU A 94 3.21 -11.85 1.46
CA LEU A 94 2.24 -10.86 0.98
C LEU A 94 1.29 -11.46 -0.07
N LEU A 95 1.80 -12.31 -0.96
CA LEU A 95 1.04 -12.95 -2.03
C LEU A 95 0.13 -14.06 -1.51
N SER A 96 0.53 -14.76 -0.45
CA SER A 96 -0.27 -15.77 0.25
C SER A 96 -1.33 -15.17 1.19
N LEU A 97 -1.22 -13.88 1.53
CA LEU A 97 -2.21 -13.17 2.35
C LEU A 97 -3.63 -13.28 1.78
N VAL A 98 -4.49 -14.06 2.42
CA VAL A 98 -5.90 -14.17 2.02
C VAL A 98 -6.65 -12.93 2.50
N LEU A 99 -7.18 -12.16 1.56
CA LEU A 99 -8.03 -11.01 1.86
C LEU A 99 -9.48 -11.51 2.04
N PRO A 100 -10.16 -11.18 3.16
CA PRO A 100 -11.56 -11.54 3.34
C PRO A 100 -12.43 -10.96 2.22
N SER A 101 -13.40 -11.73 1.73
CA SER A 101 -14.28 -11.29 0.64
C SER A 101 -15.08 -10.03 0.99
N TRP A 102 -15.49 -9.89 2.24
CA TRP A 102 -16.27 -8.76 2.78
C TRP A 102 -15.43 -7.49 2.99
N LEU A 103 -14.11 -7.56 2.82
CA LEU A 103 -13.19 -6.46 3.08
C LEU A 103 -13.42 -5.23 2.22
N LEU A 104 -13.56 -5.44 0.90
CA LEU A 104 -13.70 -4.35 -0.07
C LEU A 104 -15.14 -3.84 -0.11
N ASP A 105 -16.09 -4.77 -0.05
CA ASP A 105 -17.51 -4.46 -0.01
C ASP A 105 -18.25 -5.52 0.83
N PRO A 106 -18.58 -5.22 2.11
CA PRO A 106 -19.31 -6.14 2.95
C PRO A 106 -20.77 -6.26 2.54
N PHE A 107 -21.32 -5.38 1.69
CA PHE A 107 -22.76 -5.35 1.36
C PHE A 107 -23.15 -6.30 0.21
N ILE A 108 -22.19 -6.83 -0.52
CA ILE A 108 -22.41 -7.76 -1.65
C ILE A 108 -22.09 -9.22 -1.31
N VAL A 109 -21.55 -9.47 -0.11
CA VAL A 109 -21.09 -10.79 0.30
C VAL A 109 -22.21 -11.57 0.99
N ASN A 110 -22.33 -12.84 0.65
CA ASN A 110 -23.21 -13.75 1.38
C ASN A 110 -22.63 -14.00 2.79
N SER A 111 -23.37 -13.63 3.83
CA SER A 111 -22.97 -13.81 5.23
C SER A 111 -22.74 -15.28 5.61
N CYS A 112 -23.37 -16.24 4.93
CA CYS A 112 -23.12 -17.67 5.17
C CYS A 112 -21.72 -18.12 4.74
N ASN A 113 -21.03 -17.35 3.90
CA ASN A 113 -19.71 -17.70 3.36
C ASN A 113 -18.55 -17.10 4.17
N VAL A 114 -18.82 -16.42 5.29
CA VAL A 114 -17.79 -15.87 6.18
C VAL A 114 -17.67 -16.70 7.45
N ASP A 115 -16.59 -16.51 8.19
CA ASP A 115 -16.37 -17.21 9.46
C ASP A 115 -17.57 -17.04 10.41
N ILE A 116 -17.97 -18.13 11.07
CA ILE A 116 -19.18 -18.20 11.91
C ILE A 116 -19.26 -17.05 12.92
N TYR A 117 -18.13 -16.68 13.54
CA TYR A 117 -18.07 -15.61 14.54
C TYR A 117 -18.24 -14.19 13.98
N LEU A 118 -18.24 -14.02 12.66
CA LEU A 118 -18.45 -12.73 11.97
C LEU A 118 -19.85 -12.60 11.37
N GLN A 119 -20.62 -13.69 11.26
CA GLN A 119 -21.85 -13.72 10.46
C GLN A 119 -22.93 -12.78 11.01
N GLU A 120 -23.16 -12.80 12.32
CA GLU A 120 -24.16 -11.94 12.98
C GLU A 120 -23.81 -10.45 12.82
N GLU A 121 -22.58 -10.06 13.16
CA GLU A 121 -22.12 -8.67 12.97
C GLU A 121 -22.21 -8.22 11.51
N LEU A 122 -21.92 -9.12 10.56
CA LEU A 122 -22.02 -8.81 9.14
C LEU A 122 -23.47 -8.61 8.71
N ILE A 123 -24.42 -9.41 9.20
CA ILE A 123 -25.85 -9.22 8.93
C ILE A 123 -26.31 -7.87 9.49
N ASP A 124 -25.96 -7.56 10.74
CA ASP A 124 -26.32 -6.29 11.37
C ASP A 124 -25.73 -5.08 10.64
N LEU A 125 -24.50 -5.22 10.13
CA LEU A 125 -23.84 -4.20 9.31
C LEU A 125 -24.57 -4.02 7.97
N GLN A 126 -24.91 -5.12 7.31
CA GLN A 126 -25.58 -5.13 6.00
C GLN A 126 -26.99 -4.53 6.06
N SER A 127 -27.72 -4.75 7.16
CA SER A 127 -29.05 -4.17 7.39
C SER A 127 -29.04 -2.68 7.74
N ASN A 128 -27.88 -2.10 8.04
CA ASN A 128 -27.76 -0.69 8.42
C ASN A 128 -27.61 0.23 7.18
N GLU A 129 -28.74 0.72 6.66
CA GLU A 129 -28.78 1.60 5.49
C GLU A 129 -28.04 2.94 5.69
N GLU A 130 -27.96 3.47 6.93
CA GLU A 130 -27.19 4.69 7.22
C GLU A 130 -25.68 4.46 7.01
N ILE A 131 -25.18 3.31 7.46
CA ILE A 131 -23.77 2.93 7.30
C ILE A 131 -23.46 2.56 5.85
N LYS A 132 -24.37 1.86 5.18
CA LYS A 132 -24.27 1.51 3.76
C LYS A 132 -24.09 2.73 2.86
N ALA A 133 -24.83 3.81 3.12
CA ALA A 133 -24.69 5.05 2.36
C ALA A 133 -23.28 5.67 2.45
N ARG A 134 -22.51 5.38 3.52
CA ARG A 134 -21.15 5.91 3.75
C ARG A 134 -20.07 5.17 2.97
N MET A 135 -20.34 3.97 2.46
CA MET A 135 -19.38 3.17 1.68
C MET A 135 -18.98 3.83 0.34
N LYS A 136 -19.76 4.80 -0.13
CA LYS A 136 -19.59 5.47 -1.44
C LYS A 136 -18.22 6.15 -1.66
N ARG A 137 -17.40 6.37 -0.63
CA ARG A 137 -16.09 7.04 -0.75
C ARG A 137 -14.94 6.06 -1.01
N SER A 138 -14.66 5.17 -0.07
CA SER A 138 -13.65 4.12 -0.17
C SER A 138 -13.80 3.15 1.00
N TYR A 139 -13.32 1.92 0.85
CA TYR A 139 -13.32 0.94 1.94
C TYR A 139 -12.51 1.43 3.14
N GLU A 140 -11.38 2.10 2.94
CA GLU A 140 -10.56 2.63 4.03
C GLU A 140 -11.30 3.67 4.85
N TYR A 141 -11.95 4.62 4.17
CA TYR A 141 -12.74 5.65 4.85
C TYR A 141 -13.93 5.05 5.59
N PHE A 142 -14.56 4.03 4.99
CA PHE A 142 -15.65 3.29 5.60
C PHE A 142 -15.22 2.59 6.89
N TRP A 143 -14.18 1.77 6.83
CA TRP A 143 -13.72 0.98 7.98
C TRP A 143 -13.11 1.84 9.10
N LEU A 144 -12.49 2.98 8.76
CA LEU A 144 -11.94 3.92 9.74
C LEU A 144 -13.00 4.83 10.37
N HIS A 145 -14.28 4.69 10.01
CA HIS A 145 -15.35 5.51 10.54
C HIS A 145 -15.65 5.19 12.02
N GLU A 146 -15.83 6.22 12.85
CA GLU A 146 -16.04 6.09 14.31
C GLU A 146 -17.22 5.20 14.72
N LYS A 147 -18.22 5.07 13.83
CA LYS A 147 -19.43 4.25 14.03
C LYS A 147 -19.21 2.74 13.78
N ILE A 148 -18.04 2.32 13.29
CA ILE A 148 -17.77 0.90 12.98
C ILE A 148 -17.18 0.12 14.17
N PRO A 149 -16.15 0.63 14.90
CA PRO A 149 -15.42 -0.17 15.89
C PRO A 149 -16.25 -0.71 17.07
N ALA A 150 -17.22 0.05 17.56
CA ALA A 150 -17.99 -0.33 18.75
C ALA A 150 -19.17 -1.28 18.45
N PRO A 151 -19.96 -1.07 17.37
CA PRO A 151 -21.06 -1.99 17.04
C PRO A 151 -20.60 -3.27 16.34
N TYR A 152 -19.45 -3.26 15.66
CA TYR A 152 -18.94 -4.39 14.88
C TYR A 152 -17.49 -4.76 15.29
N PRO A 153 -17.26 -5.11 16.56
CA PRO A 153 -15.91 -5.29 17.09
C PRO A 153 -15.14 -6.45 16.44
N ALA A 154 -15.78 -7.56 16.08
CA ALA A 154 -15.10 -8.70 15.45
C ALA A 154 -14.69 -8.37 14.00
N LEU A 155 -15.59 -7.78 13.20
CA LEU A 155 -15.28 -7.29 11.86
C LEU A 155 -14.18 -6.24 11.90
N TRP A 156 -14.26 -5.28 12.83
CA TRP A 156 -13.25 -4.26 13.01
C TRP A 156 -11.90 -4.84 13.42
N ALA A 157 -11.86 -5.81 14.32
CA ALA A 157 -10.61 -6.44 14.77
C ALA A 157 -9.87 -7.14 13.62
N ALA A 158 -10.60 -7.81 12.73
CA ALA A 158 -10.03 -8.42 11.53
C ALA A 158 -9.49 -7.35 10.56
N MET A 159 -10.27 -6.29 10.30
CA MET A 159 -9.87 -5.22 9.38
C MET A 159 -8.69 -4.39 9.89
N LYS A 160 -8.69 -4.07 11.19
CA LYS A 160 -7.64 -3.28 11.85
C LYS A 160 -6.24 -3.86 11.62
N ARG A 161 -6.09 -5.18 11.59
CA ARG A 161 -4.79 -5.84 11.33
C ARG A 161 -4.26 -5.55 9.93
N LEU A 162 -5.14 -5.51 8.93
CA LEU A 162 -4.78 -5.25 7.53
C LEU A 162 -4.48 -3.77 7.28
N LEU A 163 -5.16 -2.87 7.99
CA LEU A 163 -4.96 -1.42 7.87
C LEU A 163 -3.73 -0.90 8.62
N ILE A 164 -3.42 -1.46 9.80
CA ILE A 164 -2.32 -0.97 10.66
C ILE A 164 -0.97 -1.58 10.27
N ALA A 165 -0.95 -2.72 9.58
CA ALA A 165 0.30 -3.34 9.15
C ALA A 165 1.13 -2.39 8.30
N ILE A 166 2.36 -2.11 8.75
CA ILE A 166 3.31 -1.27 8.02
C ILE A 166 3.81 -2.08 6.83
N ALA A 167 3.27 -1.78 5.66
CA ALA A 167 3.49 -2.60 4.48
C ALA A 167 4.79 -2.26 3.72
N SER A 168 5.53 -1.23 4.13
CA SER A 168 6.79 -0.82 3.48
C SER A 168 7.79 -0.24 4.47
N SER A 169 9.08 -0.58 4.31
CA SER A 169 10.19 0.00 5.08
C SER A 169 10.26 1.51 4.90
N SER A 170 9.77 2.06 3.78
CA SER A 170 9.78 3.50 3.54
C SER A 170 8.98 4.29 4.57
N VAL A 171 7.92 3.71 5.13
CA VAL A 171 7.14 4.34 6.21
C VAL A 171 7.98 4.43 7.48
N VAL A 172 8.73 3.37 7.77
CA VAL A 172 9.65 3.28 8.90
C VAL A 172 10.83 4.25 8.73
N GLU A 173 11.44 4.28 7.55
CA GLU A 173 12.54 5.17 7.19
C GLU A 173 12.13 6.65 7.26
N ARG A 174 10.91 7.00 6.82
CA ARG A 174 10.35 8.35 7.04
C ARG A 174 10.19 8.66 8.51
N GLY A 175 9.68 7.71 9.31
CA GLY A 175 9.59 7.84 10.76
C GLY A 175 10.95 8.17 11.37
N PHE A 176 11.99 7.40 11.03
CA PHE A 176 13.35 7.64 11.49
C PHE A 176 13.95 8.96 10.99
N SER A 177 13.67 9.36 9.75
CA SER A 177 14.11 10.66 9.20
C SER A 177 13.49 11.82 9.97
N VAL A 178 12.19 11.74 10.31
CA VAL A 178 11.49 12.74 11.13
C VAL A 178 12.05 12.77 12.56
N VAL A 179 12.28 11.60 13.18
CA VAL A 179 12.93 11.51 14.49
C VAL A 179 14.31 12.17 14.45
N THR A 180 15.09 11.89 13.41
CA THR A 180 16.43 12.47 13.24
C THR A 180 16.35 13.99 13.09
N ASP A 181 15.43 14.53 12.28
CA ASP A 181 15.22 15.99 12.14
C ASP A 181 14.80 16.65 13.47
N LEU A 182 13.88 16.01 14.20
CA LEU A 182 13.42 16.49 15.51
C LEU A 182 14.55 16.51 16.55
N VAL A 183 15.37 15.46 16.59
CA VAL A 183 16.47 15.31 17.55
C VAL A 183 17.69 16.18 17.19
N THR A 184 17.99 16.35 15.90
CA THR A 184 19.21 17.05 15.45
C THR A 184 19.04 18.55 15.25
N LYS A 185 17.87 19.02 14.79
CA LYS A 185 17.67 20.44 14.43
C LYS A 185 16.80 21.26 15.38
N LYS A 186 15.92 20.64 16.19
CA LYS A 186 14.93 21.36 17.03
C LYS A 186 15.19 21.22 18.53
N ARG A 187 16.43 21.42 18.94
CA ARG A 187 16.95 21.17 20.30
C ARG A 187 16.40 22.03 21.44
N ASN A 188 15.23 22.67 21.30
CA ASN A 188 14.57 23.38 22.39
C ASN A 188 13.11 22.88 22.53
N ARG A 189 12.91 21.90 23.42
CA ARG A 189 11.63 21.55 24.09
C ARG A 189 10.58 20.67 23.38
N LEU A 190 10.91 19.80 22.42
CA LEU A 190 9.93 18.83 21.90
C LEU A 190 10.23 17.39 22.34
N GLU A 191 9.39 16.87 23.23
CA GLU A 191 9.37 15.45 23.60
C GLU A 191 8.76 14.63 22.46
N VAL A 192 9.62 13.94 21.71
CA VAL A 192 9.31 13.17 20.49
C VAL A 192 8.11 12.22 20.65
N VAL A 193 7.87 11.71 21.85
CA VAL A 193 6.86 10.68 22.14
C VAL A 193 5.61 11.25 22.80
N ASN A 194 5.74 12.20 23.73
CA ASN A 194 4.63 12.60 24.62
C ASN A 194 3.66 13.64 24.01
N ARG A 195 4.13 14.49 23.08
CA ARG A 195 3.28 15.53 22.45
C ARG A 195 2.63 15.13 21.13
N GLY A 196 2.95 13.94 20.59
CA GLY A 196 2.42 13.48 19.32
C GLY A 196 3.00 14.17 18.08
N ASP A 197 4.11 14.92 18.21
CA ASP A 197 4.77 15.64 17.11
C ASP A 197 5.26 14.71 16.01
N LEU A 198 5.76 13.53 16.39
CA LEU A 198 6.13 12.49 15.44
C LEU A 198 4.91 12.01 14.65
N ARG A 199 3.77 11.80 15.32
CA ARG A 199 2.53 11.35 14.68
C ARG A 199 1.99 12.41 13.71
N LEU A 200 2.01 13.68 14.10
CA LEU A 200 1.58 14.82 13.26
C LEU A 200 2.47 15.06 12.05
N ARG A 201 3.78 14.76 12.13
CA ARG A 201 4.71 14.93 11.00
C ARG A 201 4.77 13.72 10.07
N VAL A 202 4.56 12.51 10.59
CA VAL A 202 4.63 11.27 9.81
C VAL A 202 3.30 10.98 9.10
N THR A 203 2.19 11.54 9.60
CA THR A 203 0.85 11.36 9.02
C THR A 203 0.26 12.70 8.54
N SER A 204 -0.69 12.66 7.61
CA SER A 204 -1.47 13.83 7.18
C SER A 204 -2.57 14.24 8.20
N MET A 205 -2.50 13.74 9.45
CA MET A 205 -3.44 14.10 10.51
C MET A 205 -3.28 15.57 10.88
N ARG A 206 -4.41 16.29 10.92
CA ARG A 206 -4.47 17.64 11.48
C ARG A 206 -4.56 17.55 13.01
N PRO A 207 -3.88 18.43 13.75
CA PRO A 207 -4.05 18.50 15.19
C PRO A 207 -5.51 18.81 15.53
N ASN A 208 -6.09 18.10 16.51
CA ASN A 208 -7.41 18.41 17.04
C ASN A 208 -7.28 19.61 17.99
N VAL A 209 -7.37 20.81 17.42
CA VAL A 209 -7.17 22.10 18.12
C VAL A 209 -8.19 22.28 19.25
N GLU A 210 -9.45 21.89 19.03
CA GLU A 210 -10.52 22.00 20.03
C GLU A 210 -10.22 21.21 21.31
N ARG A 211 -9.64 20.00 21.17
CA ARG A 211 -9.23 19.20 22.32
C ARG A 211 -8.03 19.79 23.05
N ILE A 212 -7.14 20.47 22.33
CA ILE A 212 -5.94 21.11 22.90
C ILE A 212 -6.35 22.37 23.67
N ASP A 213 -7.27 23.17 23.13
CA ASP A 213 -7.79 24.37 23.79
C ASP A 213 -8.58 24.03 25.06
N GLY A 214 -9.37 22.94 25.05
CA GLY A 214 -10.09 22.46 26.23
C GLY A 214 -9.17 22.02 27.38
N LEU A 215 -8.03 21.39 27.09
CA LEU A 215 -7.02 21.02 28.09
C LEU A 215 -6.28 22.25 28.64
N HIS A 216 -6.05 23.26 27.79
CA HIS A 216 -5.46 24.52 28.23
C HIS A 216 -6.40 25.34 29.14
N ALA A 217 -7.70 25.35 28.85
CA ALA A 217 -8.70 25.99 29.69
C ALA A 217 -8.85 25.30 31.06
N ALA A 218 -8.76 23.96 31.11
CA ALA A 218 -8.78 23.20 32.35
C ALA A 218 -7.55 23.49 33.24
N CYS A 219 -6.36 23.62 32.66
CA CYS A 219 -5.14 23.98 33.40
C CYS A 219 -5.07 25.45 33.85
N LEU A 220 -5.93 26.33 33.32
CA LEU A 220 -6.02 27.74 33.74
C LEU A 220 -7.11 27.98 34.81
N SER A 221 -7.84 26.93 35.18
CA SER A 221 -8.96 26.96 36.13
C SER A 221 -8.60 26.35 37.50
N GLU A 222 -7.34 25.99 37.72
CA GLU A 222 -6.72 25.68 39.04
C GLU A 222 -5.77 26.81 39.44
#